data_AF-A0A7Z0SJ88-F1
#
_entry.id   AF-A0A7Z0SJ88-F1
#
_cell.length_a   1.000
_cell.length_b   1.000
_cell.length_c   1.000
_cell.angle_alpha   90.00
_cell.angle_beta   90.00
_cell.angle_gamma   90.00
#
_symmetry.space_group_name_H-M   'P 1'
#
loop_
_entity.id
_entity.type
_entity.pdbx_description
1 polymer ?
#
loop_
_entity_poly.entity_id
_entity_poly.type
_entity_poly.pdbx_seq_one_letter_code
_entity_poly.pdbx_strand_id
1 'polypeptide(L)' 'MADEFDRASEREQEARDAALAATRRAAAAMPKGEPGDCDHCGEYFARLVGGRCGFCRDGRARL' A
#
# COMPACT_ATOMS: atom_id res chain seq x y z
N MET A 1 39.54 -9.38 -1.15
CA MET A 1 38.97 -9.85 -2.43
C MET A 1 37.58 -10.31 -2.10
N ALA A 2 36.55 -9.80 -2.78
CA ALA A 2 35.17 -10.21 -2.51
C ALA A 2 34.96 -11.64 -3.04
N ASP A 3 34.54 -12.55 -2.17
CA ASP A 3 34.23 -13.93 -2.54
C ASP A 3 32.79 -14.03 -3.10
N GLU A 4 32.33 -15.26 -3.33
CA GLU A 4 30.98 -15.49 -3.83
C GLU A 4 29.89 -15.11 -2.83
N PHE A 5 30.13 -15.27 -1.53
CA PHE A 5 29.20 -14.90 -0.47
C PHE A 5 29.08 -13.39 -0.33
N ASP A 6 30.19 -12.67 -0.45
CA ASP A 6 30.18 -11.21 -0.46
C ASP A 6 29.31 -10.68 -1.61
N ARG A 7 29.52 -11.20 -2.83
CA ARG A 7 28.73 -10.81 -4.02
C ARG A 7 27.26 -11.20 -3.92
N ALA A 8 26.95 -12.35 -3.31
CA ALA A 8 25.57 -12.77 -3.07
C ALA A 8 24.88 -11.81 -2.09
N SER A 9 25.57 -11.44 -1.01
CA SER A 9 25.05 -10.51 0.00
C SER A 9 24.80 -9.12 -0.57
N GLU A 10 25.72 -8.61 -1.40
CA GLU A 10 25.54 -7.34 -2.12
C GLU A 10 24.28 -7.34 -2.99
N ARG A 11 24.09 -8.40 -3.79
CA ARG A 11 22.89 -8.54 -4.64
C ARG A 11 21.61 -8.64 -3.84
N GLU A 12 21.62 -9.35 -2.71
CA GLU A 12 20.46 -9.40 -1.82
C GLU A 12 20.11 -8.02 -1.26
N GLN A 13 21.13 -7.26 -0.85
CA GLN A 13 20.95 -5.91 -0.31
C GLN A 13 20.34 -4.98 -1.37
N GLU A 14 20.90 -4.99 -2.59
CA GLU A 14 20.40 -4.21 -3.73
C GLU A 14 18.93 -4.56 -4.06
N ALA A 15 18.59 -5.85 -4.10
CA ALA A 15 17.24 -6.30 -4.37
C ALA A 15 16.25 -5.86 -3.27
N ARG A 16 16.66 -5.96 -2.00
CA ARG A 16 15.86 -5.49 -0.85
C ARG A 16 15.63 -3.99 -0.92
N ASP A 17 16.67 -3.20 -1.19
CA ASP A 17 16.57 -1.75 -1.27
C ASP A 17 15.66 -1.30 -2.43
N ALA A 18 15.75 -1.98 -3.58
CA ALA A 18 14.86 -1.74 -4.71
C ALA A 18 13.39 -2.05 -4.36
N ALA A 19 13.12 -3.18 -3.68
CA ALA A 19 11.78 -3.56 -3.24
C ALA A 19 11.20 -2.56 -2.22
N LEU A 20 12.01 -2.10 -1.27
CA LEU A 20 11.63 -1.07 -0.31
C LEU A 20 11.31 0.26 -0.99
N ALA A 21 12.13 0.68 -1.96
CA ALA A 21 11.90 1.90 -2.72
C ALA A 21 10.60 1.83 -3.53
N ALA A 22 10.32 0.70 -4.20
CA ALA A 22 9.09 0.48 -4.93
C ALA A 22 7.85 0.54 -4.01
N THR A 23 7.93 -0.11 -2.84
CA THR A 23 6.85 -0.13 -1.85
C THR A 23 6.56 1.27 -1.31
N ARG A 24 7.60 2.05 -1.01
CA ARG A 24 7.46 3.45 -0.56
C ARG A 24 6.79 4.33 -1.62
N ARG A 25 7.17 4.18 -2.90
CA ARG A 25 6.54 4.90 -4.02
C ARG A 25 5.06 4.54 -4.16
N ALA A 26 4.73 3.25 -4.10
CA ALA A 26 3.34 2.79 -4.18
C ALA A 26 2.49 3.33 -3.01
N ALA A 27 3.04 3.33 -1.79
CA ALA A 27 2.38 3.89 -0.62
C ALA A 27 2.15 5.40 -0.74
N ALA A 28 3.14 6.15 -1.23
CA ALA A 28 3.02 7.59 -1.46
C ALA A 28 2.00 7.94 -2.55
N ALA A 29 1.79 7.05 -3.53
CA ALA A 29 0.79 7.20 -4.58
C ALA A 29 -0.64 6.82 -4.14
N MET A 30 -0.83 6.28 -2.92
CA MET A 30 -2.17 5.94 -2.46
C MET A 30 -3.03 7.20 -2.35
N PRO A 31 -4.27 7.18 -2.90
CA PRO A 31 -5.16 8.33 -2.81
C PRO A 31 -5.43 8.67 -1.34
N LYS A 32 -5.35 9.96 -1.03
CA LYS A 32 -5.78 10.49 0.27
C LYS A 32 -7.27 10.17 0.43
N GLY A 33 -7.65 9.84 1.66
CA GLY A 33 -9.05 9.68 1.98
C GLY A 33 -9.60 10.84 2.77
N GLU A 34 -10.90 11.02 2.70
CA GLU A 34 -11.64 12.09 3.35
C GLU A 34 -12.71 11.50 4.28
N PRO A 35 -12.99 12.14 5.42
CA PRO A 35 -14.08 11.72 6.30
C PRO A 35 -15.45 12.03 5.67
N GLY A 36 -16.43 11.14 5.85
CA GLY A 36 -17.79 11.35 5.38
C GLY A 36 -18.60 10.06 5.30
N ASP A 37 -19.78 10.15 4.68
CA ASP A 37 -20.67 9.01 4.46
C ASP A 37 -20.37 8.30 3.13
N CYS A 38 -20.37 6.96 3.15
CA CYS A 38 -20.06 6.15 1.97
C CYS A 38 -21.20 6.19 0.94
N ASP A 39 -20.90 6.50 -0.31
CA ASP A 39 -21.89 6.59 -1.41
C ASP A 39 -22.65 5.28 -1.69
N HIS A 40 -22.13 4.14 -1.22
CA HIS A 40 -22.73 2.84 -1.46
C HIS A 40 -23.52 2.31 -0.27
N CYS A 41 -22.95 2.34 0.94
CA CYS A 41 -23.60 1.80 2.13
C CYS A 41 -24.23 2.86 3.05
N GLY A 42 -24.01 4.15 2.79
CA GLY A 42 -24.58 5.27 3.55
C GLY A 42 -23.97 5.50 4.94
N GLU A 43 -22.94 4.74 5.30
CA GLU A 43 -22.35 4.76 6.63
C GLU A 43 -21.14 5.70 6.71
N TYR A 44 -20.97 6.36 7.85
CA TYR A 44 -19.84 7.26 8.09
C TYR A 44 -18.52 6.50 8.26
N PHE A 45 -17.46 6.96 7.59
CA PHE A 45 -16.10 6.51 7.80
C PHE A 45 -15.12 7.69 7.86
N ALA A 46 -14.10 7.56 8.71
CA ALA A 46 -13.03 8.56 8.81
C ALA A 46 -12.14 8.65 7.56
N ARG A 47 -12.21 7.64 6.67
CA ARG A 47 -11.42 7.57 5.44
C ARG A 47 -12.20 6.92 4.29
N LEU A 48 -12.79 7.75 3.44
CA LEU A 48 -13.35 7.39 2.15
C LEU A 48 -12.34 7.67 1.04
N VAL A 49 -12.29 6.81 0.03
CA VAL A 49 -11.48 7.05 -1.17
C VAL A 49 -12.42 7.02 -2.36
N GLY A 50 -12.53 8.16 -3.06
CA GLY A 50 -13.51 8.33 -4.14
C GLY A 50 -14.94 8.07 -3.67
N GLY A 51 -15.31 8.62 -2.51
CA GLY A 51 -16.66 8.51 -1.93
C GLY A 51 -17.02 7.14 -1.34
N ARG A 52 -16.14 6.12 -1.46
CA ARG A 52 -16.41 4.76 -0.97
C ARG A 52 -15.54 4.37 0.21
N CYS A 53 -16.14 3.66 1.15
CA CYS A 53 -15.44 3.03 2.27
C CYS A 53 -14.57 1.85 1.80
N GLY A 54 -13.64 1.40 2.64
CA GLY A 54 -12.73 0.29 2.30
C GLY A 54 -13.44 -1.03 1.98
N PHE A 55 -14.60 -1.30 2.59
CA PHE A 55 -15.38 -2.51 2.31
C PHE A 55 -16.04 -2.43 0.93
N CYS A 56 -16.80 -1.37 0.67
CA CYS A 56 -17.51 -1.19 -0.60
C CYS A 56 -16.55 -1.00 -1.79
N ARG A 57 -15.44 -0.27 -1.61
CA ARG A 57 -14.43 -0.09 -2.66
C ARG A 57 -13.75 -1.41 -3.03
N ASP A 58 -13.44 -2.24 -2.03
CA ASP A 58 -12.66 -3.46 -2.21
C ASP A 58 -13.56 -4.72 -2.37
N GLY A 59 -14.89 -4.56 -2.38
CA GLY A 59 -15.85 -5.66 -2.55
C GLY A 59 -15.90 -6.65 -1.38
N ARG A 60 -15.61 -6.19 -0.16
CA ARG A 60 -15.50 -7.05 1.04
C ARG A 60 -16.75 -6.95 1.91
N ALA A 61 -17.15 -8.07 2.50
CA ALA A 61 -18.20 -8.08 3.51
C ALA A 61 -17.75 -7.31 4.77
N ARG A 62 -18.67 -6.53 5.35
CA ARG A 62 -18.51 -5.93 6.68
C ARG A 62 -18.86 -7.01 7.69
N LEU A 63 -17.86 -7.49 8.45
CA LEU A 63 -18.06 -8.41 9.58
C LEU A 63 -18.65 -7.68 10.79
#